data_AF-A0A2V2VA42-F1
#
_entry.id   AF-A0A2V2VA42-F1
#
_cell.length_a   1.000
_cell.length_b   1.000
_cell.length_c   1.000
_cell.angle_alpha   90.00
_cell.angle_beta   90.00
_cell.angle_gamma   90.00
#
_symmetry.space_group_name_H-M   'P 1'
#
loop_
_entity.id
_entity.type
_entity.pdbx_description
1 polymer ?
#
loop_
_entity_poly.entity_id
_entity_poly.type
_entity_poly.pdbx_seq_one_letter_code
_entity_poly.pdbx_strand_id
1 'polypeptide(L)'
;MCARDVGDVVAKDPTIAGLIARRSELLKDPVGNSDAIADVDNILHRRGLEVEAARKRRGKPLQPDGLFAFDDVEPDDREVSDYRARRQRQRHARQLHACIIPEGETGEIIYEDAQLPQKPLIASSVVKSDPYFQELGVLRDALVVEGREVNAPAIQCVEEQMRRRMQQLRSDERKAAKAEARREQWLLEQHPYLDGVAVAGLPLSKLGLSEDEEFMKLAEERTVLAASPEKNAEALAAKEQCLRARAAHLAAAVVSRRLRCASRCRT
;
A
#
# COMPACT_ATOMS: atom_id res chain seq x y z
N MET A 1 -5.96 -3.96 12.60
CA MET A 1 -7.18 -4.16 13.40
C MET A 1 -7.94 -2.85 13.40
N CYS A 2 -9.21 -2.87 13.01
CA CYS A 2 -9.98 -1.65 12.81
C CYS A 2 -10.55 -1.15 14.14
N ALA A 3 -10.66 0.17 14.33
CA ALA A 3 -11.32 0.76 15.49
C ALA A 3 -12.79 0.30 15.64
N ARG A 4 -13.42 -0.15 14.55
CA ARG A 4 -14.76 -0.77 14.55
C ARG A 4 -14.83 -2.03 15.41
N ASP A 5 -13.81 -2.89 15.33
CA ASP A 5 -13.80 -4.16 16.05
C ASP A 5 -13.65 -3.97 17.56
N VAL A 6 -13.16 -2.81 18.02
CA VAL A 6 -12.99 -2.41 19.44
C VAL A 6 -14.35 -2.05 20.04
N GLY A 7 -15.15 -1.27 19.33
CA GLY A 7 -16.52 -0.94 19.77
C GLY A 7 -17.42 -2.16 19.90
N ASP A 8 -17.31 -3.12 18.98
CA ASP A 8 -18.20 -4.29 18.92
C ASP A 8 -18.06 -5.26 20.10
N VAL A 9 -16.87 -5.39 20.69
CA VAL A 9 -16.64 -6.30 21.82
C VAL A 9 -17.13 -5.67 23.12
N VAL A 10 -16.88 -4.38 23.30
CA VAL A 10 -17.38 -3.59 24.44
C VAL A 10 -18.91 -3.51 24.41
N ALA A 11 -19.53 -3.37 23.24
CA ALA A 11 -20.98 -3.33 23.07
C ALA A 11 -21.69 -4.67 23.39
N LYS A 12 -20.98 -5.81 23.34
CA LYS A 12 -21.53 -7.14 23.60
C LYS A 12 -21.35 -7.60 25.06
N ASP A 13 -20.65 -6.85 25.91
CA ASP A 13 -20.48 -7.21 27.31
C ASP A 13 -21.79 -6.98 28.10
N PRO A 14 -22.33 -8.03 28.76
CA PRO A 14 -23.64 -7.95 29.42
C PRO A 14 -23.63 -7.01 30.64
N THR A 15 -22.47 -6.84 31.30
CA THR A 15 -22.32 -5.92 32.43
C THR A 15 -22.34 -4.47 31.95
N ILE A 16 -21.67 -4.18 30.83
CA ILE A 16 -21.72 -2.85 30.19
C ILE A 16 -23.14 -2.53 29.72
N ALA A 17 -23.85 -3.48 29.10
CA ALA A 17 -25.24 -3.29 28.70
C ALA A 17 -26.16 -2.98 29.90
N GLY A 18 -26.01 -3.70 31.02
CA GLY A 18 -26.77 -3.45 32.25
C GLY A 18 -26.47 -2.08 32.88
N LEU A 19 -25.21 -1.64 32.85
CA LEU A 19 -24.82 -0.32 33.35
C LEU A 19 -25.33 0.83 32.45
N ILE A 20 -25.36 0.65 31.13
CA ILE A 20 -25.96 1.61 30.20
C ILE A 20 -27.46 1.76 30.48
N ALA A 21 -28.18 0.65 30.71
CA ALA A 21 -29.59 0.69 31.07
C ALA A 21 -29.81 1.42 32.41
N ARG A 22 -29.01 1.11 33.44
CA ARG A 22 -29.07 1.82 34.73
C ARG A 22 -28.78 3.31 34.60
N ARG A 23 -27.78 3.68 33.79
CA ARG A 23 -27.47 5.09 33.49
C ARG A 23 -28.63 5.79 32.80
N SER A 24 -29.28 5.13 31.84
CA SER A 24 -30.43 5.68 31.14
C SER A 24 -31.62 5.97 32.06
N GLU A 25 -31.79 5.16 33.11
CA GLU A 25 -32.79 5.39 34.15
C GLU A 25 -32.44 6.59 35.04
N LEU A 26 -31.19 6.70 35.49
CA LEU A 26 -30.72 7.81 36.31
C LEU A 26 -30.78 9.15 35.57
N LEU A 27 -30.58 9.13 34.25
CA LEU A 27 -30.67 10.32 33.39
C LEU A 27 -32.08 10.91 33.27
N LYS A 28 -33.13 10.24 33.77
CA LYS A 28 -34.48 10.82 33.86
C LYS A 28 -34.55 11.97 34.87
N ASP A 29 -33.69 11.97 35.88
CA ASP A 29 -33.45 13.10 36.79
C ASP A 29 -31.94 13.32 36.97
N PRO A 30 -31.29 14.05 36.06
CA PRO A 30 -29.84 14.17 36.03
C PRO A 30 -29.30 15.07 37.15
N VAL A 31 -30.14 15.96 37.71
CA VAL A 31 -29.72 16.88 38.78
C VAL A 31 -29.76 16.15 40.11
N GLY A 32 -30.85 15.42 40.41
CA GLY A 32 -30.99 14.63 41.62
C GLY A 32 -30.05 13.42 41.70
N ASN A 33 -29.68 12.84 40.54
CA ASN A 33 -28.85 11.64 40.46
C ASN A 33 -27.41 11.89 39.99
N SER A 34 -26.92 13.14 40.05
CA SER A 34 -25.61 13.52 39.50
C SER A 34 -24.44 12.64 39.98
N ASP A 35 -24.33 12.41 41.28
CA ASP A 35 -23.29 11.55 41.87
C ASP A 35 -23.43 10.08 41.41
N ALA A 36 -24.67 9.57 41.38
CA ALA A 36 -24.94 8.20 40.95
C ALA A 36 -24.64 7.99 39.46
N ILE A 37 -24.85 9.02 38.62
CA ILE A 37 -24.49 8.99 37.20
C ILE A 37 -22.96 8.96 37.04
N ALA A 38 -22.25 9.79 37.79
CA ALA A 38 -20.79 9.82 37.78
C ALA A 38 -20.19 8.47 38.21
N ASP A 39 -20.76 7.83 39.24
CA ASP A 39 -20.35 6.50 39.67
C ASP A 39 -20.56 5.44 38.59
N VAL A 40 -21.73 5.42 37.94
CA VAL A 40 -22.01 4.49 36.84
C VAL A 40 -21.08 4.74 35.65
N ASP A 41 -20.76 6.00 35.34
CA ASP A 41 -19.82 6.37 34.29
C ASP A 41 -18.39 5.91 34.58
N ASN A 42 -17.94 6.06 35.82
CA ASN A 42 -16.64 5.56 36.26
C ASN A 42 -16.56 4.03 36.16
N ILE A 43 -17.64 3.32 36.50
CA ILE A 43 -17.71 1.86 36.38
C ILE A 43 -17.73 1.43 34.91
N LEU A 44 -18.50 2.11 34.06
CA LEU A 44 -18.55 1.87 32.61
C LEU A 44 -17.17 2.04 31.99
N HIS A 45 -16.47 3.12 32.33
CA HIS A 45 -15.12 3.39 31.83
C HIS A 45 -14.12 2.30 32.26
N ARG A 46 -14.11 1.93 33.54
CA ARG A 46 -13.24 0.88 34.07
C ARG A 46 -13.50 -0.48 33.39
N ARG A 47 -14.77 -0.87 33.27
CA ARG A 47 -15.16 -2.15 32.66
C ARG A 47 -14.82 -2.19 31.16
N GLY A 48 -14.99 -1.08 30.44
CA GLY A 48 -14.58 -0.95 29.04
C GLY A 48 -13.07 -1.20 28.85
N LEU A 49 -12.24 -0.66 29.74
CA LEU A 49 -10.80 -0.90 29.71
C LEU A 49 -10.44 -2.37 29.98
N GLU A 50 -11.14 -3.03 30.92
CA GLU A 50 -10.94 -4.45 31.22
C GLU A 50 -11.29 -5.36 30.03
N VAL A 51 -12.41 -5.09 29.36
CA VAL A 51 -12.86 -5.86 28.19
C VAL A 51 -11.84 -5.74 27.05
N GLU A 52 -11.33 -4.54 26.80
CA GLU A 52 -10.28 -4.29 25.81
C GLU A 52 -8.94 -4.94 26.19
N ALA A 53 -8.57 -4.90 27.46
CA ALA A 53 -7.36 -5.57 27.95
C ALA A 53 -7.46 -7.11 27.83
N ALA A 54 -8.61 -7.69 28.16
CA ALA A 54 -8.87 -9.13 28.04
C ALA A 54 -8.82 -9.57 26.56
N ARG A 55 -9.36 -8.77 25.65
CA ARG A 55 -9.22 -8.99 24.21
C ARG A 55 -7.77 -9.00 23.76
N LYS A 56 -6.96 -8.02 24.17
CA LYS A 56 -5.53 -7.96 23.83
C LYS A 56 -4.76 -9.19 24.31
N ARG A 57 -5.16 -9.80 25.43
CA ARG A 57 -4.60 -11.06 25.92
C ARG A 57 -5.01 -12.26 25.07
N ARG A 58 -6.26 -12.33 24.62
CA ARG A 58 -6.77 -13.41 23.75
C ARG A 58 -6.30 -13.31 22.29
N GLY A 59 -5.98 -12.12 21.81
CA GLY A 59 -5.46 -11.87 20.46
C GLY A 59 -3.95 -12.06 20.30
N LYS A 60 -3.24 -12.47 21.36
CA LYS A 60 -1.84 -12.87 21.27
C LYS A 60 -1.84 -14.35 20.86
N PRO A 61 -1.32 -14.74 19.68
CA PRO A 61 -1.21 -16.14 19.35
C PRO A 61 -0.47 -16.84 20.48
N LEU A 62 -1.02 -17.94 21.02
CA LEU A 62 -0.17 -18.88 21.74
C LEU A 62 0.96 -19.21 20.78
N GLN A 63 2.20 -18.97 21.18
CA GLN A 63 3.34 -19.54 20.48
C GLN A 63 3.07 -21.04 20.38
N PRO A 64 3.08 -21.63 19.17
CA PRO A 64 2.89 -23.06 19.05
C PRO A 64 4.03 -23.75 19.83
N ASP A 65 3.66 -24.74 20.66
CA ASP A 65 4.63 -25.61 21.29
C ASP A 65 5.42 -26.34 20.20
N GLY A 66 6.69 -25.96 20.04
CA GLY A 66 7.67 -26.65 19.22
C GLY A 66 7.92 -26.04 17.85
N LEU A 67 8.98 -25.23 17.74
CA LEU A 67 10.18 -25.53 16.92
C LEU A 67 11.16 -24.33 17.01
N PHE A 68 12.27 -24.57 17.72
CA PHE A 68 13.44 -23.71 17.94
C PHE A 68 13.28 -22.55 18.94
N ALA A 69 13.69 -22.81 20.20
CA ALA A 69 14.14 -21.75 21.10
C ALA A 69 15.40 -21.11 20.49
N PHE A 70 15.29 -19.86 20.05
CA PHE A 70 16.43 -19.04 19.60
C PHE A 70 17.18 -18.38 20.77
N ASP A 71 17.05 -18.93 21.98
CA ASP A 71 17.62 -18.33 23.19
C ASP A 71 19.12 -18.62 23.38
N ASP A 72 19.78 -19.33 22.45
CA ASP A 72 21.23 -19.59 22.49
C ASP A 72 22.02 -18.95 21.34
N VAL A 73 21.48 -17.92 20.67
CA VAL A 73 22.31 -17.06 19.80
C VAL A 73 22.70 -15.82 20.59
N GLU A 74 23.89 -15.85 21.19
CA GLU A 74 24.58 -14.63 21.63
C GLU A 74 24.56 -13.64 20.46
N PRO A 75 23.94 -12.45 20.60
CA PRO A 75 23.94 -11.47 19.54
C PRO A 75 25.38 -11.06 19.27
N ASP A 76 25.88 -11.24 18.04
CA ASP A 76 27.16 -10.66 17.64
C ASP A 76 27.06 -9.15 17.85
N ASP A 77 27.88 -8.60 18.77
CA ASP A 77 27.90 -7.19 19.20
C ASP A 77 27.97 -6.20 18.02
N ARG A 78 28.38 -6.69 16.84
CA ARG A 78 28.39 -5.95 15.58
C ARG A 78 26.99 -5.57 15.07
N GLU A 79 25.97 -6.42 15.19
CA GLU A 79 24.62 -6.13 14.64
C GLU A 79 23.83 -5.12 15.50
N VAL A 80 23.96 -5.19 16.82
CA VAL A 80 23.27 -4.27 17.75
C VAL A 80 23.88 -2.86 17.68
N SER A 81 25.20 -2.77 17.50
CA SER A 81 25.93 -1.52 17.27
C SER A 81 25.41 -0.79 16.02
N ASP A 82 25.18 -1.54 14.93
CA ASP A 82 24.74 -0.97 13.66
C ASP A 82 23.31 -0.42 13.69
N TYR A 83 22.39 -1.07 14.40
CA TYR A 83 21.03 -0.55 14.56
C TYR A 83 21.00 0.75 15.38
N ARG A 84 21.74 0.77 16.50
CA ARG A 84 21.82 1.96 17.37
C ARG A 84 22.51 3.11 16.65
N ALA A 85 23.60 2.85 15.93
CA ALA A 85 24.31 3.83 15.12
C ALA A 85 23.46 4.36 13.94
N ARG A 86 22.68 3.50 13.28
CA ARG A 86 21.77 3.92 12.20
C ARG A 86 20.67 4.84 12.73
N ARG A 87 20.08 4.51 13.88
CA ARG A 87 19.06 5.35 14.55
C ARG A 87 19.64 6.67 15.07
N GLN A 88 20.86 6.66 15.60
CA GLN A 88 21.56 7.86 16.08
C GLN A 88 21.88 8.82 14.92
N ARG A 89 22.41 8.31 13.80
CA ARG A 89 22.64 9.08 12.56
C ARG A 89 21.35 9.73 12.04
N GLN A 90 20.24 9.00 12.10
CA GLN A 90 18.93 9.51 11.67
C GLN A 90 18.39 10.62 12.59
N ARG A 91 18.71 10.57 13.89
CA ARG A 91 18.40 11.65 14.84
C ARG A 91 19.28 12.87 14.61
N HIS A 92 20.60 12.68 14.47
CA HIS A 92 21.53 13.79 14.17
C HIS A 92 21.23 14.47 12.85
N ALA A 93 20.86 13.73 11.80
CA ALA A 93 20.44 14.33 10.52
C ALA A 93 19.22 15.25 10.70
N ARG A 94 18.24 14.86 11.52
CA ARG A 94 17.07 15.70 11.85
C ARG A 94 17.45 16.90 12.71
N GLN A 95 18.45 16.76 13.58
CA GLN A 95 18.94 17.81 14.46
C GLN A 95 19.79 18.85 13.72
N LEU A 96 20.59 18.44 12.72
CA LEU A 96 21.38 19.33 11.86
C LEU A 96 20.51 20.12 10.88
N HIS A 97 19.28 19.67 10.59
CA HIS A 97 18.29 20.41 9.81
C HIS A 97 17.48 21.41 10.66
N ALA A 98 17.73 21.51 11.97
CA ALA A 98 17.22 22.60 12.79
C ALA A 98 18.23 23.76 12.72
N CYS A 99 18.02 24.68 11.77
CA CYS A 99 18.75 25.94 11.78
C CYS A 99 18.35 26.71 13.04
N ILE A 100 19.32 27.15 13.82
CA ILE A 100 19.12 28.11 14.92
C ILE A 100 18.65 29.40 14.26
N ILE A 101 17.40 29.79 14.50
CA ILE A 101 16.91 31.13 14.16
C ILE A 101 17.61 32.07 15.15
N PRO A 102 18.47 33.01 14.70
CA PRO A 102 19.07 33.97 15.62
C PRO A 102 17.95 34.83 16.21
N GLU A 103 17.92 34.91 17.55
CA GLU A 103 17.04 35.83 18.25
C GLU A 103 17.56 37.25 18.03
N GLY A 104 17.00 37.93 17.03
CA GLY A 104 17.35 39.29 16.65
C GLY A 104 16.13 40.00 16.10
N GLU A 105 15.55 40.85 16.96
CA GLU A 105 14.59 41.92 16.69
C GLU A 105 13.19 41.49 16.22
N THR A 106 12.20 41.81 17.07
CA THR A 106 10.76 41.71 16.80
C THR A 106 10.37 42.68 15.68
N GLY A 107 10.65 42.29 14.43
CA GLY A 107 9.97 42.82 13.26
C GLY A 107 8.57 42.24 13.21
N GLU A 108 7.57 43.11 13.11
CA GLU A 108 6.16 42.75 12.93
C GLU A 108 6.04 41.65 11.87
N ILE A 109 5.41 40.53 12.23
CA ILE A 109 5.10 39.45 11.30
C ILE A 109 3.99 40.00 10.39
N ILE A 110 4.39 40.61 9.28
CA ILE A 110 3.48 40.91 8.18
C ILE A 110 3.04 39.54 7.65
N TYR A 111 1.76 39.23 7.83
CA TYR A 111 1.09 38.06 7.29
C TYR A 111 0.93 38.25 5.78
N GLU A 112 2.04 38.27 5.02
CA GLU A 112 1.94 38.03 3.60
C GLU A 112 1.83 36.52 3.40
N ASP A 113 0.73 36.11 2.76
CA ASP A 113 0.46 34.76 2.30
C ASP A 113 1.70 34.15 1.68
N ALA A 114 2.45 33.38 2.48
CA ALA A 114 3.51 32.55 1.98
C ALA A 114 2.85 31.46 1.15
N GLN A 115 2.62 31.76 -0.13
CA GLN A 115 2.38 30.76 -1.16
C GLN A 115 3.59 29.84 -1.14
N LEU A 116 3.43 28.72 -0.41
CA LEU A 116 4.34 27.59 -0.46
C LEU A 116 4.61 27.33 -1.93
N PRO A 117 5.88 27.31 -2.38
CA PRO A 117 6.19 27.13 -3.79
C PRO A 117 5.54 25.82 -4.24
N GLN A 118 4.51 25.95 -5.09
CA GLN A 118 3.80 24.80 -5.63
C GLN A 118 4.78 24.07 -6.52
N LYS A 119 5.47 23.07 -5.95
CA LYS A 119 6.26 22.12 -6.73
C LYS A 119 5.31 21.56 -7.78
N PRO A 120 5.56 21.75 -9.09
CA PRO A 120 4.61 21.33 -10.09
C PRO A 120 4.39 19.84 -9.93
N LEU A 121 3.16 19.47 -9.53
CA LEU A 121 2.73 18.09 -9.52
C LEU A 121 2.69 17.68 -11.00
N ILE A 122 3.78 17.10 -11.49
CA ILE A 122 3.76 16.46 -12.80
C ILE A 122 2.77 15.30 -12.66
N ALA A 123 1.55 15.52 -13.14
CA ALA A 123 0.51 14.52 -13.17
C ALA A 123 1.00 13.36 -14.06
N SER A 124 0.92 12.12 -13.55
CA SER A 124 1.23 10.94 -14.35
C SER A 124 0.31 10.90 -15.58
N SER A 125 0.73 10.19 -16.63
CA SER A 125 -0.08 10.02 -17.83
C SER A 125 -1.48 9.48 -17.50
N VAL A 126 -1.58 8.57 -16.52
CA VAL A 126 -2.86 8.01 -16.04
C VAL A 126 -3.77 9.07 -15.42
N VAL A 127 -3.22 9.97 -14.61
CA VAL A 127 -4.01 11.08 -14.03
C VAL A 127 -4.52 12.02 -15.12
N LYS A 128 -3.71 12.31 -16.13
CA LYS A 128 -4.11 13.17 -17.26
C LYS A 128 -5.17 12.52 -18.16
N SER A 129 -5.17 11.19 -18.26
CA SER A 129 -6.15 10.44 -19.06
C SER A 129 -7.43 10.06 -18.30
N ASP A 130 -7.51 10.30 -16.99
CA ASP A 130 -8.67 9.94 -16.19
C ASP A 130 -9.86 10.87 -16.48
N PRO A 131 -11.01 10.36 -16.99
CA PRO A 131 -12.14 11.19 -17.38
C PRO A 131 -12.70 12.03 -16.22
N TYR A 132 -12.82 11.43 -15.03
CA TYR A 132 -13.34 12.11 -13.85
C TYR A 132 -12.42 13.26 -13.41
N PHE A 133 -11.10 13.06 -13.41
CA PHE A 133 -10.14 14.13 -13.14
C PHE A 133 -10.21 15.27 -14.17
N GLN A 134 -10.43 14.95 -15.45
CA GLN A 134 -10.63 15.96 -16.50
C GLN A 134 -11.91 16.78 -16.27
N GLU A 135 -13.03 16.13 -15.95
CA GLU A 135 -14.31 16.79 -15.64
C GLU A 135 -14.18 17.75 -14.46
N LEU A 136 -13.48 17.34 -13.39
CA LEU A 136 -13.20 18.23 -12.25
C LEU A 136 -12.35 19.44 -12.65
N GLY A 137 -11.40 19.26 -13.57
CA GLY A 137 -10.62 20.35 -14.13
C GLY A 137 -11.49 21.38 -14.86
N VAL A 138 -12.40 20.91 -15.72
CA VAL A 138 -13.37 21.76 -16.43
C VAL A 138 -14.27 22.51 -15.45
N LEU A 139 -14.79 21.83 -14.43
CA LEU A 139 -15.64 22.44 -13.41
C LEU A 139 -14.89 23.53 -12.63
N ARG A 140 -13.65 23.27 -12.22
CA ARG A 140 -12.81 24.27 -11.55
C ARG A 140 -12.62 25.50 -12.45
N ASP A 141 -12.30 25.29 -13.72
CA ASP A 141 -12.04 26.38 -14.67
C ASP A 141 -13.31 27.23 -14.90
N ALA A 142 -14.48 26.60 -14.99
CA ALA A 142 -15.76 27.29 -15.06
C ALA A 142 -16.03 28.16 -13.82
N LEU A 143 -15.84 27.61 -12.61
CA LEU A 143 -16.01 28.35 -11.35
C LEU A 143 -15.06 29.54 -11.23
N VAL A 144 -13.83 29.41 -11.73
CA VAL A 144 -12.85 30.50 -11.76
C VAL A 144 -13.30 31.62 -12.71
N VAL A 145 -13.81 31.26 -13.90
CA VAL A 145 -14.34 32.22 -14.88
C VAL A 145 -15.57 32.95 -14.35
N GLU A 146 -16.47 32.27 -13.66
CA GLU A 146 -17.67 32.86 -13.05
C GLU A 146 -17.35 33.83 -11.90
N GLY A 147 -16.20 33.68 -11.24
CA GLY A 147 -15.73 34.62 -10.24
C GLY A 147 -14.96 33.94 -9.12
N ARG A 148 -13.63 34.10 -9.13
CA ARG A 148 -12.71 33.43 -8.19
C ARG A 148 -13.04 33.67 -6.71
N GLU A 149 -13.34 34.91 -6.32
CA GLU A 149 -13.56 35.25 -4.91
C GLU A 149 -14.91 34.75 -4.41
N VAL A 150 -15.96 34.92 -5.22
CA VAL A 150 -17.32 34.46 -4.90
C VAL A 150 -17.37 32.94 -4.81
N ASN A 151 -16.67 32.26 -5.72
CA ASN A 151 -16.66 30.80 -5.80
C ASN A 151 -15.50 30.15 -5.01
N ALA A 152 -14.76 30.90 -4.20
CA ALA A 152 -13.57 30.39 -3.51
C ALA A 152 -13.80 29.08 -2.73
N PRO A 153 -14.91 28.92 -1.95
CA PRO A 153 -15.18 27.65 -1.26
C PRO A 153 -15.45 26.48 -2.21
N ALA A 154 -16.16 26.73 -3.32
CA ALA A 154 -16.47 25.72 -4.32
C ALA A 154 -15.21 25.29 -5.08
N ILE A 155 -14.37 26.24 -5.46
CA ILE A 155 -13.07 25.99 -6.12
C ILE A 155 -12.19 25.13 -5.20
N GLN A 156 -12.07 25.47 -3.92
CA GLN A 156 -11.29 24.67 -2.95
C GLN A 156 -11.83 23.24 -2.80
N CYS A 157 -13.16 23.07 -2.80
CA CYS A 157 -13.79 21.75 -2.75
C CYS A 157 -13.42 20.91 -3.98
N VAL A 158 -13.53 21.49 -5.18
CA VAL A 158 -13.17 20.79 -6.44
C VAL A 158 -11.68 20.46 -6.47
N GLU A 159 -10.80 21.38 -6.06
CA GLU A 159 -9.35 21.12 -5.99
C GLU A 159 -8.99 20.03 -4.99
N GLU A 160 -9.70 19.95 -3.85
CA GLU A 160 -9.56 18.84 -2.91
C GLU A 160 -10.03 17.51 -3.51
N GLN A 161 -11.13 17.50 -4.26
CA GLN A 161 -11.56 16.29 -4.99
C GLN A 161 -10.53 15.86 -6.03
N MET A 162 -9.95 16.80 -6.78
CA MET A 162 -8.88 16.53 -7.74
C MET A 162 -7.66 15.92 -7.04
N ARG A 163 -7.24 16.49 -5.88
CA ARG A 163 -6.12 15.94 -5.07
C ARG A 163 -6.40 14.52 -4.60
N ARG A 164 -7.60 14.25 -4.09
CA ARG A 164 -8.01 12.90 -3.66
C ARG A 164 -8.01 11.91 -4.83
N ARG A 165 -8.55 12.31 -5.98
CA ARG A 165 -8.55 11.47 -7.18
C ARG A 165 -7.13 11.16 -7.66
N MET A 166 -6.25 12.17 -7.69
CA MET A 166 -4.84 11.96 -8.03
C MET A 166 -4.15 10.97 -7.08
N GLN A 167 -4.38 11.08 -5.77
CA GLN A 167 -3.82 10.15 -4.80
C GLN A 167 -4.38 8.73 -4.96
N GLN A 168 -5.67 8.60 -5.24
CA GLN A 168 -6.31 7.33 -5.53
C GLN A 168 -5.66 6.66 -6.75
N LEU A 169 -5.57 7.38 -7.88
CA LEU A 169 -4.97 6.85 -9.11
C LEU A 169 -3.53 6.41 -8.90
N ARG A 170 -2.71 7.19 -8.19
CA ARG A 170 -1.33 6.80 -7.84
C ARG A 170 -1.26 5.56 -6.94
N SER A 171 -2.18 5.44 -5.99
CA SER A 171 -2.30 4.26 -5.14
C SER A 171 -2.64 3.02 -5.96
N ASP A 172 -3.56 3.17 -6.91
CA ASP A 172 -4.02 2.10 -7.77
C ASP A 172 -2.96 1.70 -8.80
N GLU A 173 -2.22 2.64 -9.41
CA GLU A 173 -1.02 2.38 -10.22
C GLU A 173 0.00 1.55 -9.44
N ARG A 174 0.31 1.94 -8.19
CA ARG A 174 1.27 1.20 -7.36
C ARG A 174 0.78 -0.20 -7.02
N LYS A 175 -0.52 -0.37 -6.74
CA LYS A 175 -1.11 -1.69 -6.48
C LYS A 175 -1.08 -2.56 -7.73
N ALA A 176 -1.40 -1.99 -8.90
CA ALA A 176 -1.35 -2.67 -10.18
C ALA A 176 0.08 -3.13 -10.51
N ALA A 177 1.07 -2.24 -10.36
CA ALA A 177 2.49 -2.58 -10.54
C ALA A 177 2.93 -3.69 -9.60
N LYS A 178 2.52 -3.65 -8.32
CA LYS A 178 2.82 -4.72 -7.36
C LYS A 178 2.14 -6.05 -7.72
N ALA A 179 0.91 -6.00 -8.23
CA ALA A 179 0.20 -7.20 -8.69
C ALA A 179 0.88 -7.80 -9.93
N GLU A 180 1.31 -6.97 -10.88
CA GLU A 180 2.08 -7.40 -12.05
C GLU A 180 3.42 -8.02 -11.64
N ALA A 181 4.18 -7.38 -10.74
CA ALA A 181 5.43 -7.93 -10.23
C ALA A 181 5.25 -9.29 -9.54
N ARG A 182 4.16 -9.49 -8.78
CA ARG A 182 3.83 -10.80 -8.18
C ARG A 182 3.53 -11.86 -9.22
N ARG A 183 2.77 -11.51 -10.27
CA ARG A 183 2.47 -12.43 -11.38
C ARG A 183 3.74 -12.80 -12.12
N GLU A 184 4.59 -11.82 -12.38
CA GLU A 184 5.88 -12.01 -13.02
C GLU A 184 6.79 -12.94 -12.22
N GLN A 185 6.89 -12.70 -10.91
CA GLN A 185 7.65 -13.54 -10.00
C GLN A 185 7.11 -14.98 -9.98
N TRP A 186 5.79 -15.16 -9.90
CA TRP A 186 5.19 -16.49 -9.95
C TRP A 186 5.50 -17.21 -11.27
N LEU A 187 5.49 -16.50 -12.42
CA LEU A 187 5.88 -17.08 -13.71
C LEU A 187 7.36 -17.49 -13.74
N LEU A 188 8.25 -16.68 -13.17
CA LEU A 188 9.67 -17.01 -13.05
C LEU A 188 9.90 -18.22 -12.13
N GLU A 189 9.12 -18.35 -11.05
CA GLU A 189 9.18 -19.53 -10.17
C GLU A 189 8.75 -20.81 -10.92
N GLN A 190 7.75 -20.73 -11.81
CA GLN A 190 7.34 -21.87 -12.65
C GLN A 190 8.33 -22.14 -13.81
N HIS A 191 8.97 -21.09 -14.31
CA HIS A 191 9.87 -21.15 -15.46
C HIS A 191 11.24 -20.51 -15.15
N PRO A 192 12.06 -21.06 -14.23
CA PRO A 192 13.30 -20.40 -13.79
C PRO A 192 14.33 -20.24 -14.92
N TYR A 193 14.27 -21.11 -15.93
CA TYR A 193 15.12 -21.03 -17.11
C TYR A 193 14.84 -19.81 -17.99
N LEU A 194 13.74 -19.08 -17.78
CA LEU A 194 13.46 -17.82 -18.45
C LEU A 194 14.05 -16.60 -17.72
N ASP A 195 14.69 -16.78 -16.56
CA ASP A 195 15.38 -15.69 -15.87
C ASP A 195 16.51 -15.10 -16.74
N GLY A 196 16.69 -13.78 -16.69
CA GLY A 196 17.66 -13.05 -17.50
C GLY A 196 17.38 -13.01 -19.01
N VAL A 197 16.34 -13.71 -19.50
CA VAL A 197 15.89 -13.52 -20.88
C VAL A 197 15.18 -12.17 -20.93
N ALA A 198 15.89 -11.12 -21.36
CA ALA A 198 15.28 -9.85 -21.71
C ALA A 198 14.42 -10.07 -22.96
N VAL A 199 13.19 -10.52 -22.76
CA VAL A 199 12.26 -10.84 -23.82
C VAL A 199 11.74 -9.53 -24.45
N ALA A 200 12.56 -8.90 -25.30
CA ALA A 200 12.26 -7.65 -26.02
C ALA A 200 11.71 -6.49 -25.14
N GLY A 201 12.09 -6.44 -23.86
CA GLY A 201 11.59 -5.45 -22.90
C GLY A 201 10.13 -5.65 -22.46
N LEU A 202 9.56 -6.84 -22.69
CA LEU A 202 8.22 -7.21 -22.25
C LEU A 202 8.29 -8.14 -21.03
N PRO A 203 7.41 -7.95 -20.03
CA PRO A 203 7.27 -8.92 -18.94
C PRO A 203 6.67 -10.24 -19.46
N LEU A 204 7.08 -11.37 -18.87
CA LEU A 204 6.61 -12.73 -19.17
C LEU A 204 5.09 -12.84 -19.12
N SER A 205 4.46 -12.11 -18.18
CA SER A 205 3.01 -12.02 -18.04
C SER A 205 2.28 -11.48 -19.28
N LYS A 206 2.98 -10.89 -20.26
CA LYS A 206 2.40 -10.39 -21.52
C LYS A 206 2.65 -11.31 -22.72
N LEU A 207 3.38 -12.41 -22.54
CA LEU A 207 3.76 -13.32 -23.63
C LEU A 207 2.72 -14.41 -23.91
N GLY A 208 1.77 -14.64 -22.99
CA GLY A 208 0.77 -15.69 -23.15
C GLY A 208 1.37 -17.10 -23.12
N LEU A 209 2.41 -17.34 -22.30
CA LEU A 209 3.13 -18.63 -22.26
C LEU A 209 2.20 -19.84 -22.05
N SER A 210 1.16 -19.71 -21.22
CA SER A 210 0.16 -20.76 -20.96
C SER A 210 -0.79 -21.04 -22.13
N GLU A 211 -0.90 -20.11 -23.07
CA GLU A 211 -1.77 -20.23 -24.26
C GLU A 211 -1.01 -20.85 -25.44
N ASP A 212 0.32 -20.91 -25.36
CA ASP A 212 1.18 -21.45 -26.42
C ASP A 212 1.39 -22.97 -26.25
N GLU A 213 0.73 -23.77 -27.09
CA GLU A 213 0.80 -25.23 -27.01
C GLU A 213 2.21 -25.79 -27.17
N GLU A 214 3.04 -25.18 -28.03
CA GLU A 214 4.43 -25.60 -28.24
C GLU A 214 5.27 -25.37 -26.99
N PHE A 215 5.13 -24.21 -26.35
CA PHE A 215 5.79 -23.91 -25.09
C PHE A 215 5.36 -24.88 -23.98
N MET A 216 4.07 -25.16 -23.86
CA MET A 216 3.56 -26.10 -22.85
C MET A 216 4.11 -27.51 -23.04
N LYS A 217 4.13 -28.04 -24.29
CA LYS A 217 4.72 -29.35 -24.60
C LYS A 217 6.21 -29.40 -24.25
N LEU A 218 6.97 -28.36 -24.62
CA LEU A 218 8.40 -28.28 -24.29
C LEU A 218 8.63 -28.20 -22.77
N ALA A 219 7.75 -27.52 -22.04
CA ALA A 219 7.84 -27.38 -20.59
C ALA A 219 7.55 -28.73 -19.90
N GLU A 220 6.56 -29.50 -20.37
CA GLU A 220 6.26 -30.85 -19.92
C GLU A 220 7.44 -31.83 -20.17
N GLU A 221 8.01 -31.81 -21.37
CA GLU A 221 9.19 -32.64 -21.67
C GLU A 221 10.37 -32.29 -20.75
N ARG A 222 10.54 -30.99 -20.44
CA ARG A 222 11.56 -30.53 -19.49
C ARG A 222 11.26 -31.03 -18.08
N THR A 223 10.01 -31.06 -17.61
CA THR A 223 9.69 -31.58 -16.27
C THR A 223 10.02 -33.07 -16.16
N VAL A 224 9.76 -33.86 -17.20
CA VAL A 224 10.15 -35.28 -17.26
C VAL A 224 11.66 -35.44 -17.18
N LEU A 225 12.42 -34.67 -17.97
CA LEU A 225 13.89 -34.73 -17.94
C LEU A 225 14.46 -34.26 -16.60
N ALA A 226 13.79 -33.30 -15.94
CA ALA A 226 14.21 -32.73 -14.67
C ALA A 226 14.05 -33.69 -13.48
N ALA A 227 13.35 -34.82 -13.65
CA ALA A 227 13.28 -35.88 -12.65
C ALA A 227 14.62 -36.61 -12.45
N SER A 228 15.55 -36.51 -13.39
CA SER A 228 16.90 -37.10 -13.30
C SER A 228 17.96 -36.16 -13.89
N PRO A 229 18.23 -35.02 -13.23
CA PRO A 229 19.01 -33.94 -13.81
C PRO A 229 20.47 -34.31 -14.08
N GLU A 230 21.07 -35.17 -13.25
CA GLU A 230 22.48 -35.59 -13.40
C GLU A 230 22.71 -36.40 -14.68
N LYS A 231 21.73 -37.21 -15.10
CA LYS A 231 21.82 -38.04 -16.32
C LYS A 231 21.38 -37.28 -17.58
N ASN A 232 20.55 -36.26 -17.39
CA ASN A 232 19.88 -35.54 -18.48
C ASN A 232 20.39 -34.11 -18.65
N ALA A 233 21.56 -33.74 -18.12
CA ALA A 233 22.03 -32.36 -18.06
C ALA A 233 22.06 -31.68 -19.44
N GLU A 234 22.64 -32.32 -20.45
CA GLU A 234 22.71 -31.78 -21.83
C GLU A 234 21.33 -31.68 -22.47
N ALA A 235 20.49 -32.71 -22.32
CA ALA A 235 19.13 -32.72 -22.84
C ALA A 235 18.26 -31.63 -22.19
N LEU A 236 18.41 -31.41 -20.88
CA LEU A 236 17.75 -30.34 -20.14
C LEU A 236 18.19 -28.97 -20.65
N ALA A 237 19.50 -28.74 -20.79
CA ALA A 237 20.01 -27.48 -21.31
C ALA A 237 19.50 -27.19 -22.73
N ALA A 238 19.47 -28.20 -23.60
CA ALA A 238 18.91 -28.08 -24.95
C ALA A 238 17.41 -27.75 -24.93
N LYS A 239 16.61 -28.42 -24.07
CA LYS A 239 15.18 -28.13 -23.93
C LYS A 239 14.93 -26.74 -23.37
N GLU A 240 15.69 -26.30 -22.38
CA GLU A 240 15.61 -24.95 -21.83
C GLU A 240 15.99 -23.89 -22.89
N GLN A 241 16.95 -24.16 -23.76
CA GLN A 241 17.24 -23.28 -24.91
C GLN A 241 16.06 -23.20 -25.89
N CYS A 242 15.40 -24.33 -26.21
CA CYS A 242 14.19 -24.32 -27.04
C CYS A 242 13.06 -23.51 -26.40
N LEU A 243 12.86 -23.63 -25.08
CA LEU A 243 11.87 -22.87 -24.32
C LEU A 243 12.17 -21.36 -24.38
N ARG A 244 13.43 -20.96 -24.19
CA ARG A 244 13.87 -19.56 -24.33
C ARG A 244 13.63 -19.03 -25.74
N ALA A 245 13.96 -19.82 -26.77
CA ALA A 245 13.75 -19.44 -28.16
C ALA A 245 12.26 -19.24 -28.49
N ARG A 246 11.39 -20.14 -27.99
CA ARG A 246 9.94 -20.00 -28.17
C ARG A 246 9.39 -18.75 -27.47
N ALA A 247 9.80 -18.50 -26.23
CA ALA A 247 9.42 -17.28 -25.50
C ALA A 247 9.87 -16.00 -26.23
N ALA A 248 11.08 -15.98 -26.80
CA ALA A 248 11.58 -14.87 -27.61
C ALA A 248 10.75 -14.66 -28.90
N HIS A 249 10.34 -15.75 -29.56
CA HIS A 249 9.47 -15.68 -30.73
C HIS A 249 8.08 -15.09 -30.38
N LEU A 250 7.47 -15.53 -29.28
CA LEU A 250 6.19 -14.98 -28.79
C LEU A 250 6.28 -13.48 -28.52
N ALA A 251 7.40 -13.02 -27.96
CA ALA A 251 7.66 -11.61 -27.72
C ALA A 251 7.70 -10.79 -28.98
N ALA A 252 8.46 -11.26 -29.98
CA ALA A 252 8.56 -10.61 -31.27
C ALA A 252 7.18 -10.50 -31.92
N ALA A 253 6.34 -11.54 -31.79
CA ALA A 253 4.97 -11.52 -32.27
C ALA A 253 4.10 -10.47 -31.54
N VAL A 254 4.21 -10.37 -30.21
CA VAL A 254 3.50 -9.35 -29.41
C VAL A 254 3.93 -7.94 -29.79
N VAL A 255 5.24 -7.68 -29.89
CA VAL A 255 5.77 -6.37 -30.30
C VAL A 255 5.28 -6.02 -31.70
N SER A 256 5.40 -6.95 -32.65
CA SER A 256 4.95 -6.75 -34.03
C SER A 256 3.45 -6.46 -34.11
N ARG A 257 2.63 -7.15 -33.32
CA ARG A 257 1.19 -6.89 -33.23
C ARG A 257 0.91 -5.48 -32.70
N ARG A 258 1.59 -5.05 -31.64
CA ARG A 258 1.45 -3.69 -31.08
C ARG A 258 1.81 -2.62 -32.11
N LEU A 259 2.91 -2.80 -32.84
CA LEU A 259 3.35 -1.87 -33.89
C LEU A 259 2.34 -1.80 -35.05
N ARG A 260 1.81 -2.95 -35.50
CA ARG A 260 0.76 -2.98 -36.54
C ARG A 260 -0.51 -2.25 -36.09
N CYS A 261 -0.98 -2.51 -34.87
CA CYS A 261 -2.13 -1.79 -34.31
C CYS A 261 -1.87 -0.28 -34.24
N ALA A 262 -0.70 0.14 -33.78
CA ALA A 262 -0.32 1.55 -33.71
C ALA A 262 -0.25 2.24 -35.09
N SER A 263 0.14 1.50 -36.14
CA SER A 263 0.15 2.02 -37.52
C SER A 263 -1.27 2.17 -38.11
N ARG A 264 -2.17 1.21 -37.85
CA ARG A 264 -3.57 1.28 -38.30
C ARG A 264 -4.39 2.36 -37.61
N CYS A 265 -4.07 2.70 -36.36
CA CYS A 265 -4.77 3.77 -35.65
C CYS A 265 -4.33 5.18 -36.10
N ARG A 266 -3.31 5.32 -36.97
CA ARG A 266 -2.85 6.61 -37.50
C ARG A 266 -3.33 6.91 -38.93
N THR A 267 -3.98 5.96 -39.57
CA THR A 267 -4.59 6.07 -40.91
C THR A 267 -6.09 6.17 -40.78
#